data_AF-A0A952KTM9-F1
#
_entry.id   AF-A0A952KTM9-F1
#
_cell.length_a   1.000
_cell.length_b   1.000
_cell.length_c   1.000
_cell.angle_alpha   90.00
_cell.angle_beta   90.00
_cell.angle_gamma   90.00
#
_symmetry.space_group_name_H-M   'P 1'
#
loop_
_entity.id
_entity.type
_entity.pdbx_description
1 polymer ?
#
loop_
_entity_poly.entity_id
_entity_poly.type
_entity_poly.pdbx_seq_one_letter_code
_entity_poly.pdbx_strand_id
1 'polypeptide(L)'
;ATANHHGYFDSTGAEFVRALDAQAYIIQAWDVGHPGPAQAQRMLGEWPGAAKHDVYATESLPANRLLNNRFVPQFRSRQGHIVVRVSANTDTFQIFVLDSTREDAPITFTSQPYRTRS
;
A
#
# COMPACT_ATOMS: atom_id res chain seq x y z
N ALA A 1 2.42 -1.95 -7.20
CA ALA A 1 1.64 -0.93 -7.94
C ALA A 1 1.37 0.27 -7.04
N THR A 2 1.15 1.45 -7.59
CA THR A 2 0.60 2.59 -6.84
C THR A 2 -0.93 2.54 -6.90
N ALA A 3 -1.60 2.98 -5.83
CA ALA A 3 -3.04 3.12 -5.82
C ALA A 3 -3.46 4.17 -6.86
N ASN A 4 -4.37 3.82 -7.76
CA ASN A 4 -4.93 4.79 -8.69
C ASN A 4 -5.65 5.88 -7.89
N HIS A 5 -5.46 7.15 -8.26
CA HIS A 5 -6.02 8.32 -7.58
C HIS A 5 -5.95 8.20 -6.04
N HIS A 6 -4.80 7.77 -5.50
CA HIS A 6 -4.59 7.64 -4.05
C HIS A 6 -5.59 6.71 -3.33
N GLY A 7 -6.29 5.85 -4.06
CA GLY A 7 -7.37 5.03 -3.53
C GLY A 7 -8.65 5.80 -3.23
N TYR A 8 -8.89 6.94 -3.88
CA TYR A 8 -10.12 7.73 -3.75
C TYR A 8 -11.35 6.96 -4.26
N PHE A 9 -12.54 7.43 -3.88
CA PHE A 9 -13.80 6.68 -4.02
C PHE A 9 -14.17 6.28 -5.45
N ASP A 10 -13.75 7.06 -6.45
CA ASP A 10 -13.98 6.83 -7.88
C ASP A 10 -12.92 5.95 -8.55
N SER A 11 -11.95 5.47 -7.77
CA SER A 11 -10.75 4.79 -8.27
C SER A 11 -10.58 3.39 -7.71
N THR A 12 -9.50 2.72 -8.13
CA THR A 12 -9.07 1.43 -7.57
C THR A 12 -10.23 0.43 -7.51
N GLY A 13 -10.93 0.35 -8.64
CA GLY A 13 -12.06 -0.55 -8.84
C GLY A 13 -11.64 -2.01 -8.91
N ALA A 14 -12.64 -2.88 -9.00
CA ALA A 14 -12.45 -4.31 -9.02
C ALA A 14 -11.54 -4.77 -10.19
N GLU A 15 -11.81 -4.28 -11.40
CA GLU A 15 -11.01 -4.62 -12.58
C GLU A 15 -9.59 -4.08 -12.50
N PHE A 16 -9.38 -2.90 -11.92
CA PHE A 16 -8.04 -2.35 -11.72
C PHE A 16 -7.18 -3.28 -10.85
N VAL A 17 -7.74 -3.73 -9.71
CA VAL A 17 -7.02 -4.62 -8.80
C VAL A 17 -6.80 -5.99 -9.43
N ARG A 18 -7.78 -6.54 -10.16
CA ARG A 18 -7.65 -7.82 -10.88
C ARG A 18 -6.62 -7.77 -12.00
N ALA A 19 -6.62 -6.70 -12.80
CA ALA A 19 -5.72 -6.57 -13.93
C ALA A 19 -4.26 -6.40 -13.49
N LEU A 20 -4.02 -5.68 -12.39
CA LEU A 20 -2.69 -5.51 -11.86
C LEU A 20 -2.20 -6.71 -11.04
N ASP A 21 -3.09 -7.33 -10.26
CA ASP A 21 -2.78 -8.45 -9.35
C ASP A 21 -1.45 -8.23 -8.60
N ALA A 22 -1.24 -7.00 -8.14
CA ALA A 22 0.07 -6.59 -7.64
C ALA A 22 0.38 -7.27 -6.31
N GLN A 23 1.61 -7.75 -6.12
CA GLN A 23 2.03 -8.30 -4.82
C GLN A 23 1.96 -7.26 -3.68
N ALA A 24 2.19 -5.99 -4.02
CA ALA A 24 2.12 -4.87 -3.09
C ALA A 24 1.46 -3.63 -3.74
N TYR A 25 0.60 -2.96 -2.99
CA TYR A 25 0.01 -1.66 -3.32
C TYR A 25 0.58 -0.57 -2.41
N ILE A 26 0.90 0.58 -2.99
CA ILE A 26 1.36 1.78 -2.27
C ILE A 26 0.33 2.89 -2.41
N ILE A 27 -0.19 3.36 -1.28
CA ILE A 27 -1.14 4.46 -1.18
C ILE A 27 -0.38 5.74 -0.86
N GLN A 28 -0.38 6.69 -1.79
CA GLN A 28 0.20 8.01 -1.60
C GLN A 28 -0.85 8.92 -0.95
N ALA A 29 -1.07 8.78 0.35
CA ALA A 29 -2.16 9.46 1.06
C ALA A 29 -1.75 10.84 1.61
N TRP A 30 -2.69 11.78 1.58
CA TRP A 30 -2.60 13.11 2.22
C TRP A 30 -3.96 13.67 2.65
N ASP A 31 -5.06 12.96 2.36
CA ASP A 31 -6.44 13.40 2.59
C ASP A 31 -7.23 12.31 3.32
N VAL A 32 -8.31 12.70 4.00
CA VAL A 32 -9.19 11.78 4.73
C VAL A 32 -9.86 10.73 3.82
N GLY A 33 -10.03 11.03 2.53
CA GLY A 33 -10.56 10.10 1.53
C GLY A 33 -9.53 9.09 0.99
N HIS A 34 -8.26 9.14 1.42
CA HIS A 34 -7.19 8.29 0.90
C HIS A 34 -6.76 7.21 1.91
N PRO A 35 -7.09 5.92 1.69
CA PRO A 35 -8.04 5.38 0.71
C PRO A 35 -9.50 5.41 1.22
N GLY A 36 -10.45 5.26 0.30
CA GLY A 36 -11.83 4.90 0.63
C GLY A 36 -11.95 3.45 1.12
N PRO A 37 -13.00 3.08 1.87
CA PRO A 37 -13.15 1.72 2.44
C PRO A 37 -13.19 0.59 1.43
N ALA A 38 -13.94 0.78 0.33
CA ALA A 38 -14.00 -0.23 -0.73
C ALA A 38 -12.64 -0.39 -1.43
N GLN A 39 -11.89 0.70 -1.57
CA GLN A 39 -10.55 0.68 -2.15
C GLN A 39 -9.54 -0.02 -1.23
N ALA A 40 -9.58 0.25 0.07
CA ALA A 40 -8.77 -0.47 1.06
C ALA A 40 -9.07 -1.97 1.05
N GLN A 41 -10.36 -2.34 1.07
CA GLN A 41 -10.81 -3.73 1.00
C GLN A 41 -10.27 -4.46 -0.25
N ARG A 42 -10.40 -3.83 -1.42
CA ARG A 42 -9.98 -4.43 -2.68
C ARG A 42 -8.47 -4.60 -2.76
N MET A 43 -7.70 -3.55 -2.43
CA MET A 43 -6.23 -3.62 -2.42
C MET A 43 -5.70 -4.65 -1.44
N LEU A 44 -6.35 -4.87 -0.29
CA LEU A 44 -5.97 -5.94 0.64
C LEU A 44 -6.33 -7.35 0.17
N GLY A 45 -7.20 -7.49 -0.83
CA GLY A 45 -7.78 -8.80 -1.16
C GLY A 45 -8.80 -9.28 -0.13
N GLU A 46 -9.48 -8.37 0.57
CA GLU A 46 -10.54 -8.66 1.55
C GLU A 46 -11.93 -8.77 0.90
N TRP A 47 -12.01 -9.40 -0.28
CA TRP A 47 -13.22 -9.51 -1.08
C TRP A 47 -13.27 -10.86 -1.82
N PRO A 48 -14.46 -11.39 -2.17
CA PRO A 48 -14.60 -12.77 -2.65
C PRO A 48 -13.75 -13.06 -3.88
N GLY A 49 -13.01 -14.17 -3.83
CA GLY A 49 -12.20 -14.67 -4.95
C GLY A 49 -10.89 -13.90 -5.21
N ALA A 50 -10.52 -12.92 -4.38
CA ALA A 50 -9.29 -12.16 -4.55
C ALA A 50 -8.10 -12.78 -3.80
N ALA A 51 -6.91 -12.66 -4.38
CA ALA A 51 -5.66 -12.94 -3.70
C ALA A 51 -5.37 -11.86 -2.64
N LYS A 52 -4.64 -12.22 -1.57
CA LYS A 52 -4.15 -11.24 -0.59
C LYS A 52 -2.97 -10.48 -1.16
N HIS A 53 -2.92 -9.17 -0.88
CA HIS A 53 -1.81 -8.32 -1.27
C HIS A 53 -1.30 -7.53 -0.07
N ASP A 54 -0.03 -7.16 -0.09
CA ASP A 54 0.50 -6.24 0.90
C ASP A 54 0.09 -4.80 0.56
N VAL A 55 -0.30 -4.02 1.56
CA VAL A 55 -0.69 -2.63 1.38
C VAL A 55 0.17 -1.73 2.26
N TYR A 56 0.73 -0.69 1.65
CA TYR A 56 1.56 0.32 2.30
C TYR A 56 0.90 1.68 2.11
N ALA A 57 1.00 2.56 3.09
CA ALA A 57 0.50 3.93 2.98
C ALA A 57 1.54 4.92 3.49
N THR A 58 1.74 6.01 2.75
CA THR A 58 2.63 7.11 3.18
C THR A 58 2.07 7.86 4.39
N GLU A 59 0.75 7.82 4.57
CA GLU A 59 0.03 8.33 5.72
C GLU A 59 -1.33 7.60 5.86
N SER A 60 -1.93 7.65 7.04
CA SER A 60 -3.33 7.38 7.27
C SER A 60 -3.82 8.38 8.30
N LEU A 61 -4.50 9.44 7.87
CA LEU A 61 -4.94 10.51 8.77
C LEU A 61 -5.86 9.93 9.87
N PRO A 62 -5.88 10.49 11.10
CA PRO A 62 -6.69 9.95 12.19
C PRO A 62 -8.15 9.69 11.83
N ALA A 63 -8.78 10.60 11.08
CA ALA A 63 -10.15 10.42 10.60
C ALA A 63 -10.29 9.28 9.57
N ASN A 64 -9.30 9.09 8.69
CA ASN A 64 -9.27 7.95 7.78
C ASN A 64 -9.11 6.62 8.54
N ARG A 65 -8.30 6.60 9.61
CA ARG A 65 -8.14 5.41 10.47
C ARG A 65 -9.44 5.00 11.15
N LEU A 66 -10.28 5.96 11.53
CA LEU A 66 -11.61 5.68 12.07
C LEU A 66 -12.52 5.07 11.01
N LEU A 67 -12.56 5.68 9.82
CA LEU A 67 -13.35 5.19 8.68
C LEU A 67 -12.91 3.80 8.21
N ASN A 68 -11.60 3.52 8.23
CA ASN A 68 -10.97 2.27 7.80
C ASN A 68 -10.48 1.41 8.97
N ASN A 69 -11.12 1.49 10.15
CA ASN A 69 -10.67 0.80 11.36
C ASN A 69 -10.50 -0.72 11.19
N ARG A 70 -11.28 -1.31 10.28
CA ARG A 70 -11.22 -2.74 9.90
C ARG A 70 -9.98 -3.08 9.07
N PHE A 71 -9.51 -2.16 8.23
CA PHE A 71 -8.53 -2.43 7.17
C PHE A 71 -7.14 -1.89 7.49
N VAL A 72 -7.05 -0.69 8.06
CA VAL A 72 -5.77 -0.06 8.44
C VAL A 72 -4.89 -0.94 9.33
N PRO A 73 -5.44 -1.76 10.27
CA PRO A 73 -4.63 -2.69 11.04
C PRO A 73 -3.79 -3.67 10.18
N GLN A 74 -4.28 -4.00 8.98
CA GLN A 74 -3.71 -4.98 8.07
C GLN A 74 -2.65 -4.38 7.13
N PHE A 75 -2.55 -3.05 7.05
CA PHE A 75 -1.51 -2.40 6.25
C PHE A 75 -0.13 -2.68 6.85
N ARG A 76 0.86 -2.93 5.99
CA ARG A 76 2.27 -3.08 6.35
C ARG A 76 2.89 -1.77 6.87
N SER A 77 2.38 -0.64 6.40
CA SER A 77 2.68 0.68 6.93
C SER A 77 1.47 1.59 6.86
N ARG A 78 1.40 2.53 7.79
CA ARG A 78 0.31 3.50 7.90
C ARG A 78 0.81 4.94 7.91
N GLN A 79 2.13 5.12 7.81
CA GLN A 79 2.86 6.37 7.77
C GLN A 79 4.30 6.03 7.40
N GLY A 80 4.97 6.91 6.66
CA GLY A 80 6.40 6.83 6.41
C GLY A 80 6.77 7.11 4.95
N HIS A 81 8.06 7.29 4.73
CA HIS A 81 8.61 7.38 3.38
C HIS A 81 8.85 5.97 2.83
N ILE A 82 8.29 5.65 1.67
CA ILE A 82 8.33 4.30 1.09
C ILE A 82 9.39 4.24 -0.02
N VAL A 83 10.39 3.38 0.15
CA VAL A 83 11.44 3.12 -0.84
C VAL A 83 11.23 1.75 -1.45
N VAL A 84 11.12 1.69 -2.79
CA VAL A 84 11.11 0.44 -3.55
C VAL A 84 12.49 0.24 -4.17
N ARG A 85 13.22 -0.77 -3.70
CA ARG A 85 14.56 -1.12 -4.22
C ARG A 85 14.43 -2.33 -5.13
N VAL A 86 14.71 -2.15 -6.42
CA VAL A 86 14.82 -3.25 -7.38
C VAL A 86 16.25 -3.78 -7.35
N SER A 87 16.41 -5.10 -7.31
CA SER A 87 17.71 -5.74 -7.38
C SER A 87 18.28 -5.65 -8.79
N ALA A 88 19.57 -5.32 -8.91
CA ALA A 88 20.24 -5.28 -10.20
C ALA A 88 20.51 -6.67 -10.79
N ASN A 89 20.58 -7.71 -9.94
CA ASN A 89 21.10 -9.02 -10.30
C ASN A 89 20.09 -10.16 -10.10
N THR A 90 18.89 -9.85 -9.65
CA THR A 90 17.82 -10.84 -9.41
C THR A 90 16.48 -10.26 -9.82
N ASP A 91 15.54 -11.13 -10.21
CA ASP A 91 14.16 -10.77 -10.53
C ASP A 91 13.34 -10.48 -9.25
N THR A 92 13.83 -9.55 -8.44
CA THR A 92 13.22 -9.21 -7.16
C THR A 92 13.27 -7.73 -6.84
N PHE A 93 12.33 -7.30 -5.99
CA PHE A 93 12.35 -5.99 -5.38
C PHE A 93 11.99 -6.10 -3.90
N GLN A 94 12.44 -5.13 -3.09
CA GLN A 94 12.10 -4.99 -1.67
C GLN A 94 11.50 -3.62 -1.40
N ILE A 95 10.64 -3.56 -0.39
CA ILE A 95 10.03 -2.33 0.11
C ILE A 95 10.58 -2.03 1.50
N PHE A 96 11.05 -0.80 1.67
CA PHE A 96 11.45 -0.24 2.95
C PHE A 96 10.52 0.90 3.31
N VAL A 97 10.23 1.03 4.60
CA VAL A 97 9.50 2.17 5.16
C VAL A 97 10.45 2.88 6.10
N LEU A 98 10.63 4.17 5.88
CA LEU A 98 11.50 5.03 6.66
C LEU A 98 10.62 5.96 7.50
N ASP A 99 11.09 6.32 8.69
CA ASP A 99 10.44 7.32 9.54
C ASP A 99 10.52 8.69 8.88
N SER A 100 9.40 9.17 8.34
CA SER A 100 9.31 10.45 7.66
C SER A 100 9.23 11.65 8.61
N THR A 101 9.23 11.44 9.93
CA THR A 101 9.20 12.52 10.93
C THR A 101 10.59 12.93 11.40
N ARG A 102 11.62 12.20 10.98
CA ARG A 102 13.01 12.43 11.37
C ARG A 102 13.87 12.70 10.15
N GLU A 103 14.81 13.63 10.29
CA GLU A 103 15.74 14.01 9.21
C GLU A 103 16.69 12.86 8.83
N ASP A 104 17.08 12.01 9.78
CA ASP A 104 17.94 10.86 9.53
C ASP A 104 17.19 9.65 8.95
N ALA A 105 15.86 9.77 8.78
CA ALA A 105 14.97 8.83 8.10
C ALA A 105 15.28 7.33 8.37
N PRO A 106 15.35 6.89 9.63
CA PRO A 106 15.69 5.51 9.96
C PRO A 106 14.65 4.54 9.37
N ILE A 107 15.11 3.35 8.98
CA ILE A 107 14.23 2.29 8.50
C ILE A 107 13.38 1.77 9.67
N THR A 108 12.06 1.81 9.53
CA THR A 108 11.08 1.30 10.50
C THR A 108 10.47 -0.04 10.08
N PHE A 109 10.54 -0.37 8.79
CA PHE A 109 10.07 -1.65 8.26
C PHE A 109 10.85 -2.07 7.01
N THR A 110 11.11 -3.37 6.89
CA THR A 110 11.70 -4.02 5.72
C THR A 110 10.82 -5.20 5.30
N SER A 111 10.41 -5.24 4.03
CA SER A 111 9.68 -6.36 3.49
C SER A 111 10.59 -7.56 3.18
N GLN A 112 10.00 -8.74 3.07
CA GLN A 112 10.63 -9.83 2.33
C GLN A 112 10.77 -9.44 0.85
N PRO A 113 11.73 -10.03 0.11
CA PRO A 113 11.82 -9.83 -1.33
C PRO A 113 10.57 -10.32 -2.05
N TYR A 114 9.99 -9.43 -2.86
CA TYR A 114 8.96 -9.77 -3.85
C TYR A 114 9.63 -10.17 -5.17
N ARG A 115 8.93 -10.94 -6.00
CA ARG A 115 9.41 -11.25 -7.36
C ARG A 115 9.01 -10.14 -8.33
N THR A 116 9.88 -9.73 -9.24
CA THR A 116 9.44 -8.95 -10.40
C THR A 116 8.61 -9.86 -11.31
N ARG A 117 7.54 -9.33 -11.89
CA ARG A 117 6.78 -10.03 -12.93
C ARG A 117 7.33 -9.55 -14.27
N SER A 118 7.74 -10.48 -15.12
CA SER A 118 8.17 -10.28 -16.51
C SER A 118 6.99 -10.17 -17.44
#